data_AF-A0A7R9LDN1-F1
#
_entry.id   AF-A0A7R9LDN1-F1
#
_cell.length_a   1.000
_cell.length_b   1.000
_cell.length_c   1.000
_cell.angle_alpha   90.00
_cell.angle_beta   90.00
_cell.angle_gamma   90.00
#
_symmetry.space_group_name_H-M   'P 1'
#
loop_
_entity.id
_entity.type
_entity.pdbx_description
1 polymer ?
#
loop_
_entity_poly.entity_id
_entity_poly.type
_entity_poly.pdbx_seq_one_letter_code
_entity_poly.pdbx_strand_id
1 'polypeptide(L)'
;MVDANQRWDVDEAIAWMKQLTDFGLLWIEEPTSPDDVLGHARIAQALKPYGIGVATGEQCQNRVLFKQYLQAQGLQFLQIDSCRLGGVNEILSIILMAHKFGVPVCPHAGGVGLCEYVQHLSMWDYVSVSGSTDNRMIEYVRHLSEHYTYPASATRGRYVAPKHPGYGCEMKAASIQYYEFPNGTYFTRNFNYFTKLGIKGPRPYFFVGTLWGNFLQPNPVLELQRYQKYGKIYGIFEGNKAIVQVGDPDLIKQILVTDFHVFAGRRGIGNVRHPIMDLTLVAAKGDDWRRIRWIVSPTFTPGKMKRMYPLVRQSLATFLDTLDTYAVDKQEINAKDMYGCYAMDVIANCAFATKTNSLKDPNNAFLINARKVFSPPVWRVLIGFLLPTNALNFLNIRTLFEEKSLDFFSQTMREIIKNRKKSETKFNDFVELLMKAKERNDENRDESDGHEDHYINEEDNNKKKVLDNNLTSIKCLTEDEVLAQGFSFFAAGFETTSSTLAFCSYELALNPDVQQKLYEEVMASVDTNGEIDYEVLTKLPFLDAVITETLRLHSTALKLTRKAAEDYRLGDTGITIPKGDIVEIPIHAIHHS
;
A
#
# COMPACT_ATOMS: atom_id res chain seq x y z
N MET A 1 -18.72 -18.44 -33.75
CA MET A 1 -19.58 -17.67 -32.83
C MET A 1 -18.82 -16.43 -32.41
N VAL A 2 -19.52 -15.34 -32.18
CA VAL A 2 -19.04 -14.14 -31.47
C VAL A 2 -20.00 -13.86 -30.34
N ASP A 3 -19.48 -13.61 -29.15
CA ASP A 3 -20.27 -13.23 -27.96
C ASP A 3 -20.01 -11.76 -27.64
N ALA A 4 -21.07 -10.96 -27.61
CA ALA A 4 -21.02 -9.52 -27.33
C ALA A 4 -21.41 -9.17 -25.89
N ASN A 5 -21.88 -10.15 -25.10
CA ASN A 5 -22.23 -10.00 -23.69
C ASN A 5 -23.06 -8.73 -23.40
N GLN A 6 -24.11 -8.51 -24.21
CA GLN A 6 -25.08 -7.42 -24.17
C GLN A 6 -24.51 -6.00 -24.33
N ARG A 7 -23.29 -5.86 -24.88
CA ARG A 7 -22.58 -4.57 -24.92
C ARG A 7 -22.87 -3.68 -26.12
N TRP A 8 -23.25 -4.24 -27.26
CA TRP A 8 -23.34 -3.45 -28.49
C TRP A 8 -24.74 -2.86 -28.69
N ASP A 9 -24.75 -1.71 -29.36
CA ASP A 9 -25.98 -1.19 -29.96
C ASP A 9 -26.35 -2.01 -31.21
N VAL A 10 -27.62 -1.98 -31.60
CA VAL A 10 -28.15 -2.76 -32.73
C VAL A 10 -27.37 -2.56 -34.04
N ASP A 11 -27.08 -1.31 -34.40
CA ASP A 11 -26.38 -1.00 -35.65
C ASP A 11 -24.89 -1.34 -35.57
N GLU A 12 -24.29 -1.23 -34.39
CA GLU A 12 -22.90 -1.64 -34.14
C GLU A 12 -22.75 -3.15 -34.31
N ALA A 13 -23.63 -3.94 -33.68
CA ALA A 13 -23.65 -5.39 -33.79
C ALA A 13 -23.76 -5.86 -35.26
N ILE A 14 -24.65 -5.22 -36.03
CA ILE A 14 -24.81 -5.53 -37.46
C ILE A 14 -23.53 -5.19 -38.24
N ALA A 15 -22.95 -4.01 -37.99
CA ALA A 15 -21.76 -3.54 -38.70
C ALA A 15 -20.53 -4.42 -38.41
N TRP A 16 -20.36 -4.88 -37.18
CA TRP A 16 -19.25 -5.76 -36.79
C TRP A 16 -19.44 -7.16 -37.36
N MET A 17 -20.63 -7.74 -37.24
CA MET A 17 -20.88 -9.10 -37.74
C MET A 17 -20.78 -9.19 -39.28
N LYS A 18 -21.11 -8.11 -40.00
CA LYS A 18 -20.88 -8.03 -41.45
C LYS A 18 -19.41 -8.08 -41.85
N GLN A 19 -18.50 -7.59 -41.01
CA GLN A 19 -17.06 -7.68 -41.27
C GLN A 19 -16.51 -9.09 -41.01
N LEU A 20 -17.27 -9.95 -40.34
CA LEU A 20 -16.86 -11.29 -39.94
C LEU A 20 -17.53 -12.40 -40.77
N THR A 21 -18.20 -12.04 -41.87
CA THR A 21 -18.94 -13.00 -42.71
C THR A 21 -18.04 -14.07 -43.32
N ASP A 22 -16.79 -13.72 -43.61
CA ASP A 22 -15.81 -14.62 -44.24
C ASP A 22 -15.42 -15.81 -43.35
N PHE A 23 -15.71 -15.75 -42.06
CA PHE A 23 -15.40 -16.81 -41.08
C PHE A 23 -16.51 -17.85 -40.92
N GLY A 24 -17.66 -17.72 -41.61
CA GLY A 24 -18.73 -18.71 -41.55
C GLY A 24 -19.32 -18.90 -40.15
N LEU A 25 -19.56 -17.79 -39.43
CA LEU A 25 -20.03 -17.82 -38.05
C LEU A 25 -21.48 -18.35 -37.97
N LEU A 26 -21.73 -19.31 -37.08
CA LEU A 26 -23.07 -19.86 -36.87
C LEU A 26 -24.05 -18.84 -36.26
N TRP A 27 -23.60 -18.10 -35.24
CA TRP A 27 -24.39 -17.05 -34.60
C TRP A 27 -23.55 -15.94 -33.95
N ILE A 28 -24.20 -14.82 -33.69
CA ILE A 28 -23.84 -13.84 -32.67
C ILE A 28 -24.63 -14.13 -31.39
N GLU A 29 -23.95 -14.11 -30.25
CA GLU A 29 -24.49 -14.36 -28.92
C GLU A 29 -24.64 -13.05 -28.16
N GLU A 30 -25.81 -12.89 -27.51
CA GLU A 30 -26.16 -11.78 -26.64
C GLU A 30 -25.73 -10.40 -27.22
N PRO A 31 -26.18 -10.05 -28.44
CA PRO A 31 -25.63 -8.91 -29.18
C PRO A 31 -25.88 -7.56 -28.50
N THR A 32 -27.04 -7.39 -27.86
CA THR A 32 -27.51 -6.11 -27.31
C THR A 32 -28.30 -6.34 -26.02
N SER A 33 -28.93 -5.29 -25.49
CA SER A 33 -29.74 -5.37 -24.26
C SER A 33 -30.76 -6.51 -24.31
N PRO A 34 -30.82 -7.39 -23.29
CA PRO A 34 -31.68 -8.58 -23.28
C PRO A 34 -33.18 -8.27 -23.18
N ASP A 35 -33.53 -7.01 -22.90
CA ASP A 35 -34.93 -6.55 -22.91
C ASP A 35 -35.34 -6.00 -24.29
N ASP A 36 -34.40 -5.77 -25.22
CA ASP A 36 -34.68 -5.24 -26.55
C ASP A 36 -34.96 -6.35 -27.57
N VAL A 37 -36.15 -6.95 -27.45
CA VAL A 37 -36.63 -8.01 -28.36
C VAL A 37 -36.66 -7.53 -29.82
N LEU A 38 -37.04 -6.28 -30.06
CA LEU A 38 -37.16 -5.73 -31.41
C LEU A 38 -35.80 -5.42 -32.02
N GLY A 39 -34.84 -4.97 -31.20
CA GLY A 39 -33.44 -4.83 -31.59
C GLY A 39 -32.86 -6.16 -32.04
N HIS A 40 -33.06 -7.22 -31.26
CA HIS A 40 -32.64 -8.57 -31.64
C HIS A 40 -33.30 -9.05 -32.95
N ALA A 41 -34.59 -8.78 -33.15
CA ALA A 41 -35.28 -9.07 -34.42
C ALA A 41 -34.67 -8.32 -35.61
N ARG A 42 -34.31 -7.04 -35.44
CA ARG A 42 -33.62 -6.25 -36.47
C ARG A 42 -32.24 -6.83 -36.78
N ILE A 43 -31.47 -7.23 -35.78
CA ILE A 43 -30.16 -7.88 -35.96
C ILE A 43 -30.33 -9.19 -36.71
N ALA A 44 -31.23 -10.07 -36.25
CA ALA A 44 -31.50 -11.36 -36.89
C ALA A 44 -31.91 -11.20 -38.35
N GLN A 45 -32.78 -10.23 -38.66
CA GLN A 45 -33.19 -9.94 -40.04
C GLN A 45 -32.03 -9.44 -40.90
N ALA A 46 -31.19 -8.55 -40.36
CA ALA A 46 -30.05 -7.97 -41.09
C ALA A 46 -28.93 -8.99 -41.35
N LEU A 47 -28.76 -9.97 -40.47
CA LEU A 47 -27.71 -10.99 -40.56
C LEU A 47 -28.14 -12.25 -41.34
N LYS A 48 -29.45 -12.47 -41.51
CA LYS A 48 -30.03 -13.59 -42.26
C LYS A 48 -29.41 -13.83 -43.65
N PRO A 49 -29.15 -12.81 -44.51
CA PRO A 49 -28.53 -13.04 -45.83
C PRO A 49 -27.13 -13.65 -45.78
N TYR A 50 -26.44 -13.50 -44.64
CA TYR A 50 -25.09 -14.00 -44.43
C TYR A 50 -25.07 -15.36 -43.71
N GLY A 51 -26.24 -15.94 -43.43
CA GLY A 51 -26.35 -17.24 -42.73
C GLY A 51 -25.98 -17.19 -41.24
N ILE A 52 -25.88 -16.00 -40.65
CA ILE A 52 -25.53 -15.80 -39.24
C ILE A 52 -26.83 -15.66 -38.43
N GLY A 53 -27.05 -16.55 -37.47
CA GLY A 53 -28.20 -16.47 -36.55
C GLY A 53 -27.93 -15.60 -35.32
N VAL A 54 -28.98 -15.38 -34.51
CA VAL A 54 -28.87 -14.77 -33.18
C VAL A 54 -29.12 -15.83 -32.11
N ALA A 55 -28.18 -15.95 -31.17
CA ALA A 55 -28.33 -16.70 -29.94
C ALA A 55 -28.54 -15.72 -28.78
N THR A 56 -29.63 -15.89 -28.03
CA THR A 56 -29.90 -15.09 -26.83
C THR A 56 -30.92 -15.80 -25.94
N GLY A 57 -30.98 -15.35 -24.70
CA GLY A 57 -32.02 -15.71 -23.73
C GLY A 57 -31.46 -16.05 -22.37
N GLU A 58 -30.14 -16.21 -22.22
CA GLU A 58 -29.52 -16.54 -20.94
C GLU A 58 -29.82 -15.46 -19.88
N GLN A 59 -29.95 -14.20 -20.30
CA GLN A 59 -30.27 -13.09 -19.41
C GLN A 59 -31.78 -12.88 -19.22
N CYS A 60 -32.63 -13.65 -19.91
CA CYS A 60 -34.08 -13.46 -19.86
C CYS A 60 -34.69 -13.92 -18.54
N GLN A 61 -35.58 -13.08 -18.03
CA GLN A 61 -36.18 -13.21 -16.69
C GLN A 61 -37.39 -14.16 -16.61
N ASN A 62 -38.13 -14.36 -17.71
CA ASN A 62 -39.35 -15.20 -17.68
C ASN A 62 -39.82 -15.62 -19.09
N ARG A 63 -40.77 -16.56 -19.15
CA ARG A 63 -41.34 -17.08 -20.41
C ARG A 63 -42.07 -16.04 -21.28
N VAL A 64 -42.51 -14.90 -20.72
CA VAL A 64 -43.20 -13.85 -21.49
C VAL A 64 -42.22 -13.21 -22.47
N LEU A 65 -41.00 -12.96 -22.04
CA LEU A 65 -39.94 -12.41 -22.87
C LEU A 65 -39.52 -13.40 -23.96
N PHE A 66 -39.33 -14.68 -23.62
CA PHE A 66 -39.09 -15.75 -24.60
C PHE A 66 -40.22 -15.86 -25.64
N LYS A 67 -41.48 -15.75 -25.22
CA LYS A 67 -42.62 -15.72 -26.14
C LYS A 67 -42.51 -14.54 -27.12
N GLN A 68 -42.13 -13.35 -26.64
CA GLN A 68 -41.94 -12.18 -27.49
C GLN A 68 -40.79 -12.38 -28.48
N TYR A 69 -39.64 -12.91 -28.05
CA TYR A 69 -38.52 -13.28 -28.91
C TYR A 69 -38.93 -14.25 -30.03
N LEU A 70 -39.65 -15.32 -29.66
CA LEU A 70 -40.14 -16.32 -30.62
C LEU A 70 -41.15 -15.72 -31.61
N GLN A 71 -42.08 -14.88 -31.13
CA GLN A 71 -43.08 -14.22 -31.99
C GLN A 71 -42.46 -13.18 -32.94
N ALA A 72 -41.45 -12.45 -32.47
CA ALA A 72 -40.74 -11.45 -33.25
C ALA A 72 -39.65 -12.03 -34.17
N GLN A 73 -39.39 -13.35 -34.10
CA GLN A 73 -38.26 -14.00 -34.76
C GLN A 73 -36.90 -13.37 -34.37
N GLY A 74 -36.80 -12.91 -33.12
CA GLY A 74 -35.63 -12.22 -32.57
C GLY A 74 -34.43 -13.12 -32.32
N LEU A 75 -34.60 -14.43 -32.39
CA LEU A 75 -33.53 -15.40 -32.17
C LEU A 75 -33.69 -16.63 -33.06
N GLN A 76 -32.58 -17.27 -33.39
CA GLN A 76 -32.51 -18.55 -34.11
C GLN A 76 -31.99 -19.67 -33.22
N PHE A 77 -31.35 -19.33 -32.10
CA PHE A 77 -30.88 -20.26 -31.08
C PHE A 77 -31.34 -19.73 -29.72
N LEU A 78 -32.17 -20.49 -29.02
CA LEU A 78 -32.76 -20.06 -27.76
C LEU A 78 -31.87 -20.53 -26.60
N GLN A 79 -31.28 -19.59 -25.87
CA GLN A 79 -30.46 -19.90 -24.72
C GLN A 79 -31.29 -19.78 -23.44
N ILE A 80 -31.36 -20.85 -22.66
CA ILE A 80 -32.00 -20.86 -21.34
C ILE A 80 -30.92 -20.90 -20.25
N ASP A 81 -31.17 -20.22 -19.13
CA ASP A 81 -30.35 -20.30 -17.92
C ASP A 81 -31.16 -20.92 -16.78
N SER A 82 -30.56 -21.93 -16.13
CA SER A 82 -31.23 -22.73 -15.09
C SER A 82 -31.48 -22.00 -13.76
N CYS A 83 -30.72 -20.94 -13.47
CA CYS A 83 -30.76 -20.21 -12.22
C CYS A 83 -31.46 -18.85 -12.32
N ARG A 84 -31.58 -18.29 -13.53
CA ARG A 84 -32.29 -17.01 -13.76
C ARG A 84 -33.79 -17.17 -13.94
N LEU A 85 -34.22 -18.30 -14.48
CA LEU A 85 -35.63 -18.61 -14.66
C LEU A 85 -36.23 -19.17 -13.35
N GLY A 86 -37.54 -18.96 -13.17
CA GLY A 86 -38.29 -19.29 -11.95
C GLY A 86 -38.46 -20.79 -11.62
N GLY A 87 -37.47 -21.62 -11.96
CA GLY A 87 -37.44 -23.05 -11.73
C GLY A 87 -37.72 -23.89 -12.99
N VAL A 88 -37.60 -25.21 -12.83
CA VAL A 88 -37.68 -26.15 -13.97
C VAL A 88 -39.01 -26.06 -14.72
N ASN A 89 -40.14 -25.89 -14.04
CA ASN A 89 -41.44 -25.78 -14.72
C ASN A 89 -41.53 -24.59 -15.70
N GLU A 90 -40.88 -23.47 -15.36
CA GLU A 90 -40.78 -22.30 -16.24
C GLU A 90 -39.96 -22.66 -17.49
N ILE A 91 -38.82 -23.32 -17.28
CA ILE A 91 -37.90 -23.74 -18.33
C ILE A 91 -38.55 -24.74 -19.28
N LEU A 92 -39.21 -25.78 -18.75
CA LEU A 92 -39.90 -26.78 -19.59
C LEU A 92 -40.98 -26.11 -20.47
N SER A 93 -41.70 -25.12 -19.93
CA SER A 93 -42.67 -24.34 -20.70
C SER A 93 -42.00 -23.59 -21.86
N ILE A 94 -40.81 -23.02 -21.64
CA ILE A 94 -40.02 -22.32 -22.67
C ILE A 94 -39.52 -23.30 -23.73
N ILE A 95 -38.99 -24.47 -23.34
CA ILE A 95 -38.54 -25.51 -24.28
C ILE A 95 -39.70 -25.96 -25.19
N LEU A 96 -40.90 -26.18 -24.62
CA LEU A 96 -42.08 -26.54 -25.40
C LEU A 96 -42.52 -25.42 -26.36
N MET A 97 -42.41 -24.16 -25.94
CA MET A 97 -42.64 -23.02 -26.85
C MET A 97 -41.59 -22.98 -27.97
N ALA A 98 -40.31 -23.14 -27.65
CA ALA A 98 -39.24 -23.18 -28.64
C ALA A 98 -39.49 -24.26 -29.71
N HIS A 99 -39.89 -25.46 -29.27
CA HIS A 99 -40.26 -26.56 -30.15
C HIS A 99 -41.43 -26.21 -31.07
N LYS A 100 -42.49 -25.58 -30.56
CA LYS A 100 -43.63 -25.13 -31.36
C LYS A 100 -43.22 -24.16 -32.48
N PHE A 101 -42.22 -23.31 -32.23
CA PHE A 101 -41.70 -22.34 -33.20
C PHE A 101 -40.54 -22.90 -34.05
N GLY A 102 -40.14 -24.16 -33.85
CA GLY A 102 -39.03 -24.77 -34.59
C GLY A 102 -37.65 -24.22 -34.25
N VAL A 103 -37.50 -23.59 -33.08
CA VAL A 103 -36.24 -22.98 -32.63
C VAL A 103 -35.47 -23.98 -31.76
N PRO A 104 -34.21 -24.31 -32.08
CA PRO A 104 -33.38 -25.15 -31.23
C PRO A 104 -33.03 -24.47 -29.91
N VAL A 105 -33.06 -25.24 -28.83
CA VAL A 105 -32.67 -24.79 -27.50
C VAL A 105 -31.19 -25.12 -27.28
N CYS A 106 -30.41 -24.11 -26.92
CA CYS A 106 -28.99 -24.22 -26.61
C CYS A 106 -28.73 -23.68 -25.20
N PRO A 107 -28.88 -24.49 -24.13
CA PRO A 107 -28.76 -23.99 -22.77
C PRO A 107 -27.40 -23.36 -22.47
N HIS A 108 -27.43 -22.21 -21.79
CA HIS A 108 -26.26 -21.48 -21.33
C HIS A 108 -25.88 -21.93 -19.91
N ALA A 109 -24.58 -22.03 -19.62
CA ALA A 109 -24.03 -22.60 -18.41
C ALA A 109 -22.84 -21.78 -17.89
N GLY A 110 -23.09 -20.53 -17.54
CA GLY A 110 -22.11 -19.61 -16.95
C GLY A 110 -21.49 -20.09 -15.63
N GLY A 111 -20.38 -20.81 -15.72
CA GLY A 111 -19.52 -21.12 -14.56
C GLY A 111 -20.16 -22.00 -13.47
N VAL A 112 -19.82 -21.68 -12.21
CA VAL A 112 -19.82 -22.59 -11.05
C VAL A 112 -21.18 -23.26 -10.79
N GLY A 113 -21.30 -24.55 -11.11
CA GLY A 113 -22.48 -25.37 -10.82
C GLY A 113 -23.60 -25.31 -11.86
N LEU A 114 -23.50 -24.43 -12.88
CA LEU A 114 -24.55 -24.29 -13.90
C LEU A 114 -24.52 -25.43 -14.92
N CYS A 115 -23.33 -25.93 -15.28
CA CYS A 115 -23.19 -27.10 -16.15
C CYS A 115 -23.89 -28.34 -15.56
N GLU A 116 -23.80 -28.50 -14.23
CA GLU A 116 -24.49 -29.55 -13.49
C GLU A 116 -26.02 -29.44 -13.64
N TYR A 117 -26.58 -28.23 -13.59
CA TYR A 117 -28.02 -28.02 -13.77
C TYR A 117 -28.48 -28.24 -15.22
N VAL A 118 -27.80 -27.62 -16.20
CA VAL A 118 -28.31 -27.56 -17.58
C VAL A 118 -28.23 -28.88 -18.34
N GLN A 119 -27.30 -29.79 -17.97
CA GLN A 119 -27.19 -31.10 -18.63
C GLN A 119 -28.50 -31.89 -18.57
N HIS A 120 -29.23 -31.80 -17.46
CA HIS A 120 -30.51 -32.48 -17.27
C HIS A 120 -31.59 -31.91 -18.19
N LEU A 121 -31.58 -30.60 -18.41
CA LEU A 121 -32.53 -29.90 -19.28
C LEU A 121 -32.32 -30.28 -20.75
N SER A 122 -31.05 -30.33 -21.21
CA SER A 122 -30.73 -30.79 -22.57
C SER A 122 -31.08 -32.26 -22.79
N MET A 123 -30.83 -33.12 -21.80
CA MET A 123 -31.19 -34.55 -21.90
C MET A 123 -32.70 -34.74 -21.93
N TRP A 124 -33.45 -33.97 -21.13
CA TRP A 124 -34.90 -34.00 -21.16
C TRP A 124 -35.46 -33.48 -22.49
N ASP A 125 -34.94 -32.37 -23.03
CA ASP A 125 -35.34 -31.89 -24.36
C ASP A 125 -35.14 -32.98 -25.42
N TYR A 126 -33.96 -33.59 -25.44
CA TYR A 126 -33.66 -34.67 -26.40
C TYR A 126 -34.62 -35.86 -26.27
N VAL A 127 -34.86 -36.35 -25.06
CA VAL A 127 -35.68 -37.56 -24.83
C VAL A 127 -37.18 -37.30 -25.01
N SER A 128 -37.67 -36.14 -24.56
CA SER A 128 -39.11 -35.89 -24.39
C SER A 128 -39.71 -34.90 -25.40
N VAL A 129 -38.90 -34.07 -26.06
CA VAL A 129 -39.41 -32.98 -26.91
C VAL A 129 -38.83 -33.00 -28.31
N SER A 130 -37.52 -32.84 -28.44
CA SER A 130 -36.88 -32.60 -29.75
C SER A 130 -36.51 -33.86 -30.51
N GLY A 131 -36.12 -34.95 -29.83
CA GLY A 131 -35.72 -36.21 -30.47
C GLY A 131 -34.46 -36.11 -31.36
N SER A 132 -33.77 -34.97 -31.36
CA SER A 132 -32.63 -34.68 -32.25
C SER A 132 -31.54 -33.91 -31.52
N THR A 133 -30.28 -34.12 -31.94
CA THR A 133 -29.13 -33.32 -31.50
C THR A 133 -28.72 -32.26 -32.50
N ASP A 134 -29.45 -32.12 -33.61
CA ASP A 134 -29.09 -31.19 -34.69
C ASP A 134 -29.29 -29.74 -34.22
N ASN A 135 -28.27 -28.90 -34.46
CA ASN A 135 -28.24 -27.48 -34.07
C ASN A 135 -28.51 -27.22 -32.58
N ARG A 136 -28.27 -28.21 -31.72
CA ARG A 136 -28.43 -28.10 -30.25
C ARG A 136 -27.07 -28.27 -29.59
N MET A 137 -26.56 -27.18 -29.06
CA MET A 137 -25.33 -27.14 -28.29
C MET A 137 -25.64 -26.80 -26.84
N ILE A 138 -24.77 -27.20 -25.94
CA ILE A 138 -24.86 -26.87 -24.52
C ILE A 138 -23.46 -26.45 -24.09
N GLU A 139 -23.37 -25.35 -23.35
CA GLU A 139 -22.10 -24.86 -22.85
C GLU A 139 -21.47 -25.87 -21.86
N TYR A 140 -20.14 -25.98 -21.85
CA TYR A 140 -19.40 -26.79 -20.90
C TYR A 140 -18.15 -26.07 -20.41
N VAL A 141 -18.09 -25.81 -19.11
CA VAL A 141 -16.93 -25.21 -18.43
C VAL A 141 -16.57 -26.06 -17.22
N ARG A 142 -15.31 -26.49 -17.11
CA ARG A 142 -14.83 -27.35 -16.02
C ARG A 142 -14.53 -26.60 -14.71
N HIS A 143 -14.81 -25.30 -14.67
CA HIS A 143 -14.41 -24.41 -13.58
C HIS A 143 -15.07 -24.82 -12.25
N LEU A 144 -14.26 -25.07 -11.23
CA LEU A 144 -14.67 -25.48 -9.87
C LEU A 144 -15.40 -26.83 -9.76
N SER A 145 -15.36 -27.66 -10.81
CA SER A 145 -15.94 -29.01 -10.82
C SER A 145 -15.39 -29.92 -9.72
N GLU A 146 -14.16 -29.67 -9.24
CA GLU A 146 -13.53 -30.40 -8.14
C GLU A 146 -14.26 -30.27 -6.80
N HIS A 147 -15.14 -29.27 -6.65
CA HIS A 147 -15.89 -29.03 -5.43
C HIS A 147 -17.26 -29.74 -5.39
N TYR A 148 -17.70 -30.33 -6.49
CA TYR A 148 -18.96 -31.08 -6.57
C TYR A 148 -18.75 -32.58 -6.35
N THR A 149 -19.74 -33.24 -5.75
CA THR A 149 -19.72 -34.70 -5.52
C THR A 149 -19.86 -35.46 -6.84
N TYR A 150 -20.70 -34.95 -7.76
CA TYR A 150 -20.99 -35.57 -9.05
C TYR A 150 -20.90 -34.54 -10.18
N PRO A 151 -19.69 -34.06 -10.52
CA PRO A 151 -19.51 -33.00 -11.50
C PRO A 151 -19.95 -33.43 -12.90
N ALA A 152 -20.43 -32.47 -13.69
CA ALA A 152 -20.76 -32.70 -15.08
C ALA A 152 -19.52 -33.12 -15.90
N SER A 153 -19.70 -34.04 -16.83
CA SER A 153 -18.61 -34.58 -17.65
C SER A 153 -18.96 -34.54 -19.13
N ALA A 154 -17.98 -34.17 -19.95
CA ALA A 154 -18.08 -34.23 -21.40
C ALA A 154 -16.95 -35.11 -21.98
N THR A 155 -17.30 -35.96 -22.94
CA THR A 155 -16.35 -36.80 -23.68
C THR A 155 -16.60 -36.67 -25.17
N ARG A 156 -15.54 -36.46 -25.96
CA ARG A 156 -15.62 -36.26 -27.42
C ARG A 156 -16.64 -35.19 -27.83
N GLY A 157 -16.66 -34.06 -27.10
CA GLY A 157 -17.57 -32.94 -27.37
C GLY A 157 -19.04 -33.17 -27.02
N ARG A 158 -19.36 -34.20 -26.23
CA ARG A 158 -20.73 -34.51 -25.80
C ARG A 158 -20.80 -34.72 -24.30
N TYR A 159 -21.86 -34.21 -23.66
CA TYR A 159 -22.16 -34.51 -22.27
C TYR A 159 -22.40 -36.01 -22.06
N VAL A 160 -21.94 -36.52 -20.92
CA VAL A 160 -22.20 -37.88 -20.47
C VAL A 160 -23.40 -37.85 -19.52
N ALA A 161 -24.39 -38.72 -19.73
CA ALA A 161 -25.56 -38.83 -18.87
C ALA A 161 -25.16 -39.08 -17.40
N PRO A 162 -25.67 -38.29 -16.44
CA PRO A 162 -25.45 -38.53 -15.01
C PRO A 162 -25.91 -39.93 -14.61
N LYS A 163 -25.11 -40.59 -13.77
CA LYS A 163 -25.42 -41.92 -13.21
C LYS A 163 -26.00 -41.86 -11.80
N HIS A 164 -25.98 -40.69 -11.18
CA HIS A 164 -26.39 -40.47 -9.80
C HIS A 164 -27.71 -39.68 -9.77
N PRO A 165 -28.59 -39.95 -8.77
CA PRO A 165 -29.81 -39.19 -8.60
C PRO A 165 -29.52 -37.74 -8.18
N GLY A 166 -30.45 -36.83 -8.49
CA GLY A 166 -30.34 -35.39 -8.17
C GLY A 166 -29.83 -34.55 -9.35
N TYR A 167 -29.58 -33.26 -9.08
CA TYR A 167 -29.14 -32.26 -10.07
C TYR A 167 -27.61 -32.19 -10.28
N GLY A 168 -26.82 -33.02 -9.59
CA GLY A 168 -25.35 -32.98 -9.67
C GLY A 168 -24.68 -31.80 -8.94
N CYS A 169 -25.45 -30.82 -8.46
CA CYS A 169 -24.94 -29.60 -7.82
C CYS A 169 -24.60 -29.77 -6.31
N GLU A 170 -24.58 -30.98 -5.78
CA GLU A 170 -24.19 -31.21 -4.40
C GLU A 170 -22.69 -30.93 -4.23
N MET A 171 -22.35 -29.97 -3.37
CA MET A 171 -20.96 -29.65 -3.05
C MET A 171 -20.41 -30.59 -1.98
N LYS A 172 -19.11 -30.92 -2.08
CA LYS A 172 -18.41 -31.70 -1.05
C LYS A 172 -18.40 -30.96 0.28
N ALA A 173 -18.78 -31.64 1.37
CA ALA A 173 -18.78 -31.07 2.72
C ALA A 173 -17.42 -30.46 3.12
N ALA A 174 -16.31 -31.08 2.70
CA ALA A 174 -14.96 -30.55 2.93
C ALA A 174 -14.71 -29.21 2.20
N SER A 175 -15.25 -29.03 0.98
CA SER A 175 -15.17 -27.76 0.26
C SER A 175 -15.95 -26.68 1.02
N ILE A 176 -17.15 -27.00 1.49
CA ILE A 176 -17.96 -26.09 2.31
C ILE A 176 -17.17 -25.69 3.57
N GLN A 177 -16.75 -26.65 4.38
CA GLN A 177 -16.01 -26.37 5.62
C GLN A 177 -14.72 -25.57 5.39
N TYR A 178 -14.01 -25.81 4.29
CA TYR A 178 -12.75 -25.13 4.01
C TYR A 178 -12.97 -23.68 3.54
N TYR A 179 -13.98 -23.43 2.70
CA TYR A 179 -14.26 -22.12 2.08
C TYR A 179 -15.44 -21.35 2.70
N GLU A 180 -16.10 -21.88 3.74
CA GLU A 180 -17.23 -21.23 4.41
C GLU A 180 -16.83 -19.86 4.95
N PHE A 181 -17.56 -18.81 4.58
CA PHE A 181 -17.28 -17.48 5.10
C PHE A 181 -18.06 -17.22 6.41
N PRO A 182 -17.44 -16.66 7.47
CA PRO A 182 -16.02 -16.27 7.61
C PRO A 182 -15.14 -17.35 8.27
N ASN A 183 -15.71 -18.50 8.65
CA ASN A 183 -15.12 -19.43 9.61
C ASN A 183 -14.23 -20.52 8.99
N GLY A 184 -14.29 -20.66 7.67
CA GLY A 184 -13.57 -21.70 6.93
C GLY A 184 -12.07 -21.57 7.08
N THR A 185 -11.40 -22.72 7.10
CA THR A 185 -9.94 -22.77 7.33
C THR A 185 -9.15 -22.04 6.25
N TYR A 186 -9.70 -21.83 5.04
CA TYR A 186 -9.08 -21.01 4.00
C TYR A 186 -8.75 -19.60 4.49
N PHE A 187 -9.67 -19.00 5.26
CA PHE A 187 -9.57 -17.63 5.75
C PHE A 187 -8.62 -17.46 6.94
N THR A 188 -8.40 -18.54 7.69
CA THR A 188 -7.58 -18.56 8.91
C THR A 188 -6.31 -19.41 8.77
N ARG A 189 -6.01 -19.93 7.58
CA ARG A 189 -4.95 -20.92 7.33
C ARG A 189 -3.56 -20.52 7.83
N ASN A 190 -3.25 -19.21 7.84
CA ASN A 190 -1.94 -18.73 8.29
C ASN A 190 -1.92 -18.42 9.78
N PHE A 191 -3.06 -18.34 10.47
CA PHE A 191 -3.14 -17.92 11.87
C PHE A 191 -2.51 -18.91 12.86
N ASN A 192 -2.24 -20.15 12.42
CA ASN A 192 -1.51 -21.14 13.22
C ASN A 192 0.00 -21.17 12.95
N TYR A 193 0.54 -20.26 12.12
CA TYR A 193 1.95 -20.23 11.74
C TYR A 193 2.89 -20.17 12.96
N PHE A 194 2.72 -19.15 13.82
CA PHE A 194 3.55 -19.01 15.01
C PHE A 194 3.33 -20.12 16.03
N THR A 195 2.09 -20.58 16.20
CA THR A 195 1.76 -21.69 17.11
C THR A 195 2.48 -22.98 16.71
N LYS A 196 2.57 -23.29 15.42
CA LYS A 196 3.30 -24.47 14.91
C LYS A 196 4.81 -24.40 15.16
N LEU A 197 5.37 -23.19 15.24
CA LEU A 197 6.77 -22.93 15.53
C LEU A 197 7.06 -22.80 17.05
N GLY A 198 6.04 -22.97 17.91
CA GLY A 198 6.18 -22.80 19.36
C GLY A 198 6.33 -21.34 19.81
N ILE A 199 6.03 -20.37 18.93
CA ILE A 199 6.19 -18.94 19.20
C ILE A 199 4.87 -18.39 19.73
N LYS A 200 4.98 -17.64 20.83
CA LYS A 200 3.83 -17.00 21.46
C LYS A 200 3.39 -15.76 20.67
N GLY A 201 2.12 -15.42 20.77
CA GLY A 201 1.56 -14.23 20.13
C GLY A 201 0.09 -14.03 20.49
N PRO A 202 -0.47 -12.83 20.23
CA PRO A 202 -1.89 -12.59 20.42
C PRO A 202 -2.72 -13.35 19.39
N ARG A 203 -3.95 -13.72 19.77
CA ARG A 203 -4.91 -14.36 18.87
C ARG A 203 -5.27 -13.41 17.71
N PRO A 204 -5.10 -13.81 16.44
CA PRO A 204 -5.54 -13.02 15.30
C PRO A 204 -7.05 -13.14 15.08
N TYR A 205 -7.65 -12.09 14.54
CA TYR A 205 -9.03 -12.03 14.09
C TYR A 205 -9.08 -12.02 12.56
N PHE A 206 -10.16 -12.56 12.00
CA PHE A 206 -10.38 -12.55 10.56
C PHE A 206 -10.27 -11.11 10.00
N PHE A 207 -9.70 -10.99 8.80
CA PHE A 207 -9.47 -9.74 8.06
C PHE A 207 -8.43 -8.77 8.63
N VAL A 208 -8.46 -8.49 9.93
CA VAL A 208 -7.58 -7.49 10.58
C VAL A 208 -6.36 -8.10 11.27
N GLY A 209 -6.32 -9.43 11.41
CA GLY A 209 -5.28 -10.12 12.15
C GLY A 209 -5.26 -9.66 13.61
N THR A 210 -4.09 -9.27 14.10
CA THR A 210 -3.88 -8.78 15.47
C THR A 210 -3.98 -7.26 15.60
N LEU A 211 -4.28 -6.55 14.51
CA LEU A 211 -4.41 -5.10 14.52
C LEU A 211 -5.67 -4.63 15.26
N TRP A 212 -6.64 -5.51 15.51
CA TRP A 212 -7.85 -5.18 16.26
C TRP A 212 -7.57 -4.52 17.62
N GLY A 213 -6.52 -4.96 18.32
CA GLY A 213 -6.13 -4.38 19.61
C GLY A 213 -5.75 -2.90 19.53
N ASN A 214 -5.27 -2.41 18.38
CA ASN A 214 -4.89 -1.01 18.18
C ASN A 214 -6.11 -0.07 18.19
N PHE A 215 -7.32 -0.60 17.99
CA PHE A 215 -8.55 0.18 18.09
C PHE A 215 -9.07 0.31 19.53
N LEU A 216 -8.64 -0.60 20.42
CA LEU A 216 -9.10 -0.63 21.81
C LEU A 216 -8.20 0.19 22.73
N GLN A 217 -6.91 0.30 22.41
CA GLN A 217 -5.95 1.00 23.24
C GLN A 217 -4.79 1.56 22.38
N PRO A 218 -4.08 2.59 22.87
CA PRO A 218 -2.93 3.17 22.18
C PRO A 218 -1.85 2.12 21.86
N ASN A 219 -1.26 2.23 20.67
CA ASN A 219 -0.24 1.31 20.16
C ASN A 219 0.97 1.14 21.13
N PRO A 220 1.57 2.21 21.71
CA PRO A 220 2.70 2.06 22.63
C PRO A 220 2.37 1.16 23.84
N VAL A 221 1.19 1.35 24.43
CA VAL A 221 0.71 0.57 25.59
C VAL A 221 0.50 -0.90 25.21
N LEU A 222 -0.15 -1.16 24.08
CA LEU A 222 -0.39 -2.53 23.61
C LEU A 222 0.91 -3.26 23.28
N GLU A 223 1.87 -2.60 22.66
CA GLU A 223 3.17 -3.21 22.33
C GLU A 223 3.95 -3.56 23.60
N LEU A 224 3.97 -2.69 24.61
CA LEU A 224 4.60 -3.00 25.90
C LEU A 224 3.92 -4.21 26.58
N GLN A 225 2.58 -4.25 26.62
CA GLN A 225 1.84 -5.39 27.17
C GLN A 225 2.14 -6.70 26.43
N ARG A 226 2.23 -6.65 25.10
CA ARG A 226 2.58 -7.82 24.27
C ARG A 226 3.99 -8.30 24.56
N TYR A 227 4.94 -7.36 24.62
CA TYR A 227 6.34 -7.64 24.94
C TYR A 227 6.48 -8.31 26.32
N GLN A 228 5.86 -7.74 27.35
CA GLN A 228 5.86 -8.30 28.71
C GLN A 228 5.19 -9.67 28.79
N LYS A 229 4.11 -9.89 28.03
CA LYS A 229 3.32 -11.14 28.07
C LYS A 229 3.96 -12.28 27.27
N TYR A 230 4.49 -11.99 26.10
CA TYR A 230 4.97 -13.01 25.15
C TYR A 230 6.51 -13.14 25.13
N GLY A 231 7.22 -12.16 25.69
CA GLY A 231 8.67 -12.12 25.79
C GLY A 231 9.32 -11.36 24.64
N LYS A 232 10.66 -11.46 24.56
CA LYS A 232 11.50 -10.73 23.59
C LYS A 232 11.23 -11.09 22.13
N ILE A 233 10.63 -12.25 21.86
CA ILE A 233 10.30 -12.71 20.51
C ILE A 233 8.86 -13.19 20.50
N TYR A 234 8.01 -12.57 19.69
CA TYR A 234 6.61 -12.96 19.53
C TYR A 234 6.10 -12.69 18.13
N GLY A 235 5.05 -13.43 17.73
CA GLY A 235 4.43 -13.29 16.42
C GLY A 235 3.17 -12.45 16.48
N ILE A 236 2.96 -11.59 15.47
CA ILE A 236 1.71 -10.86 15.25
C ILE A 236 1.22 -11.09 13.82
N PHE A 237 -0.04 -10.77 13.55
CA PHE A 237 -0.60 -10.83 12.20
C PHE A 237 -1.11 -9.47 11.77
N GLU A 238 -0.73 -9.03 10.58
CA GLU A 238 -1.34 -7.90 9.88
C GLU A 238 -2.22 -8.49 8.75
N GLY A 239 -3.54 -8.46 8.95
CA GLY A 239 -4.45 -9.27 8.14
C GLY A 239 -4.07 -10.75 8.20
N ASN A 240 -3.74 -11.35 7.05
CA ASN A 240 -3.32 -12.76 6.95
C ASN A 240 -1.78 -12.94 6.87
N LYS A 241 -1.01 -11.86 7.03
CA LYS A 241 0.45 -11.86 6.96
C LYS A 241 1.05 -12.02 8.36
N ALA A 242 1.89 -13.03 8.53
CA ALA A 242 2.64 -13.26 9.76
C ALA A 242 3.82 -12.28 9.83
N ILE A 243 4.01 -11.64 10.99
CA ILE A 243 5.11 -10.70 11.24
C ILE A 243 5.73 -11.02 12.59
N VAL A 244 7.05 -11.19 12.60
CA VAL A 244 7.80 -11.45 13.83
C VAL A 244 8.26 -10.14 14.47
N GLN A 245 8.07 -10.05 15.78
CA GLN A 245 8.61 -8.98 16.62
C GLN A 245 9.89 -9.48 17.27
N VAL A 246 10.98 -8.73 17.13
CA VAL A 246 12.31 -9.09 17.63
C VAL A 246 12.81 -8.01 18.57
N GLY A 247 12.91 -8.38 19.85
CA GLY A 247 13.36 -7.56 20.95
C GLY A 247 14.63 -8.04 21.63
N ASP A 248 15.25 -9.11 21.11
CA ASP A 248 16.52 -9.62 21.64
C ASP A 248 17.71 -8.83 21.06
N PRO A 249 18.59 -8.26 21.89
CA PRO A 249 19.67 -7.38 21.42
C PRO A 249 20.64 -8.03 20.42
N ASP A 250 20.95 -9.32 20.58
CA ASP A 250 21.88 -10.03 19.70
C ASP A 250 21.26 -10.25 18.32
N LEU A 251 19.98 -10.63 18.29
CA LEU A 251 19.23 -10.76 17.03
C LEU A 251 18.99 -9.39 16.37
N ILE A 252 18.75 -8.34 17.16
CA ILE A 252 18.64 -6.97 16.65
C ILE A 252 19.95 -6.54 15.99
N LYS A 253 21.09 -6.77 16.65
CA LYS A 253 22.42 -6.49 16.09
C LYS A 253 22.65 -7.30 14.82
N GLN A 254 22.25 -8.57 14.81
CA GLN A 254 22.35 -9.40 13.62
C GLN A 254 21.56 -8.81 12.44
N ILE A 255 20.28 -8.45 12.64
CA ILE A 255 19.41 -7.88 11.60
C ILE A 255 19.88 -6.49 11.13
N LEU A 256 20.26 -5.62 12.06
CA LEU A 256 20.53 -4.21 11.77
C LEU A 256 21.98 -3.94 11.34
N VAL A 257 22.92 -4.82 11.70
CA VAL A 257 24.36 -4.62 11.49
C VAL A 257 24.97 -5.78 10.71
N THR A 258 25.05 -6.98 11.29
CA THR A 258 25.79 -8.12 10.70
C THR A 258 25.26 -8.52 9.33
N ASP A 259 23.94 -8.75 9.25
CA ASP A 259 23.25 -9.25 8.07
C ASP A 259 22.44 -8.15 7.38
N PHE A 260 22.88 -6.89 7.51
CA PHE A 260 22.18 -5.73 6.95
C PHE A 260 21.98 -5.82 5.42
N HIS A 261 22.87 -6.50 4.71
CA HIS A 261 22.75 -6.74 3.26
C HIS A 261 21.48 -7.53 2.89
N VAL A 262 21.00 -8.42 3.77
CA VAL A 262 19.71 -9.13 3.62
C VAL A 262 18.54 -8.22 3.97
N PHE A 263 18.73 -7.30 4.91
CA PHE A 263 17.69 -6.46 5.50
C PHE A 263 17.71 -5.00 5.04
N ALA A 264 18.36 -4.67 3.92
CA ALA A 264 18.48 -3.28 3.46
C ALA A 264 17.12 -2.62 3.15
N GLY A 265 16.08 -3.41 2.87
CA GLY A 265 14.73 -2.91 2.62
C GLY A 265 13.97 -2.50 3.89
N ARG A 266 13.05 -1.54 3.76
CA ARG A 266 12.11 -1.14 4.82
C ARG A 266 10.66 -1.40 4.40
N ARG A 267 9.74 -1.32 5.36
CA ARG A 267 8.31 -1.13 5.05
C ARG A 267 8.17 0.20 4.30
N GLY A 268 7.50 0.18 3.14
CA GLY A 268 7.21 1.42 2.40
C GLY A 268 6.25 2.33 3.16
N ILE A 269 6.13 3.59 2.74
CA ILE A 269 5.22 4.59 3.32
C ILE A 269 3.78 4.31 2.85
N GLY A 270 3.21 3.17 3.21
CA GLY A 270 1.84 2.79 2.85
C GLY A 270 1.56 2.75 1.33
N ASN A 271 0.29 2.87 0.95
CA ASN A 271 -0.14 2.97 -0.45
C ASN A 271 -0.14 4.45 -0.90
N VAL A 272 1.05 5.05 -0.98
CA VAL A 272 1.22 6.43 -1.44
C VAL A 272 1.77 6.44 -2.85
N ARG A 273 0.87 6.60 -3.81
CA ARG A 273 1.19 6.78 -5.23
C ARG A 273 1.38 8.26 -5.52
N HIS A 274 2.45 8.83 -4.99
CA HIS A 274 2.80 10.22 -5.23
C HIS A 274 4.18 10.31 -5.93
N PRO A 275 4.32 11.10 -7.01
CA PRO A 275 5.51 11.11 -7.86
C PRO A 275 6.85 11.29 -7.12
N ILE A 276 6.86 12.05 -6.02
CA ILE A 276 8.08 12.30 -5.24
C ILE A 276 8.23 11.39 -4.02
N MET A 277 7.15 10.78 -3.51
CA MET A 277 7.21 10.10 -2.19
C MET A 277 8.00 8.79 -2.25
N ASP A 278 7.86 8.04 -3.35
CA ASP A 278 8.62 6.81 -3.59
C ASP A 278 10.11 7.06 -3.81
N LEU A 279 10.49 8.31 -4.16
CA LEU A 279 11.88 8.73 -4.38
C LEU A 279 12.57 9.23 -3.10
N THR A 280 11.85 9.36 -1.99
CA THR A 280 12.43 9.82 -0.70
C THR A 280 13.43 8.79 -0.17
N LEU A 281 14.47 9.23 0.55
CA LEU A 281 15.43 8.32 1.20
C LEU A 281 14.76 7.31 2.16
N VAL A 282 13.60 7.65 2.72
CA VAL A 282 12.84 6.77 3.61
C VAL A 282 12.12 5.66 2.85
N ALA A 283 11.68 5.92 1.61
CA ALA A 283 10.93 4.98 0.78
C ALA A 283 11.78 4.23 -0.27
N ALA A 284 12.92 4.80 -0.68
CA ALA A 284 13.83 4.23 -1.66
C ALA A 284 14.29 2.81 -1.26
N LYS A 285 14.59 1.98 -2.25
CA LYS A 285 14.88 0.54 -2.06
C LYS A 285 16.18 0.15 -2.75
N GLY A 286 16.87 -0.86 -2.22
CA GLY A 286 18.02 -1.49 -2.87
C GLY A 286 19.12 -0.48 -3.23
N ASP A 287 19.56 -0.52 -4.48
CA ASP A 287 20.67 0.31 -4.98
C ASP A 287 20.34 1.80 -5.04
N ASP A 288 19.08 2.17 -5.29
CA ASP A 288 18.66 3.57 -5.23
C ASP A 288 18.78 4.13 -3.82
N TRP A 289 18.37 3.35 -2.80
CA TRP A 289 18.57 3.76 -1.41
C TRP A 289 20.05 3.93 -1.10
N ARG A 290 20.91 2.98 -1.51
CA ARG A 290 22.36 3.06 -1.31
C ARG A 290 22.95 4.31 -1.96
N ARG A 291 22.60 4.58 -3.23
CA ARG A 291 23.04 5.76 -3.97
C ARG A 291 22.58 7.05 -3.30
N ILE A 292 21.29 7.21 -3.04
CA ILE A 292 20.74 8.43 -2.42
C ILE A 292 21.35 8.63 -1.02
N ARG A 293 21.47 7.57 -0.22
CA ARG A 293 22.09 7.64 1.12
C ARG A 293 23.54 8.09 1.03
N TRP A 294 24.30 7.54 0.09
CA TRP A 294 25.70 7.90 -0.14
C TRP A 294 25.84 9.38 -0.55
N ILE A 295 25.00 9.86 -1.46
CA ILE A 295 25.02 11.26 -1.93
C ILE A 295 24.67 12.24 -0.80
N VAL A 296 23.68 11.90 0.02
CA VAL A 296 23.11 12.84 1.00
C VAL A 296 23.83 12.80 2.34
N SER A 297 24.40 11.68 2.78
CA SER A 297 25.05 11.61 4.11
C SER A 297 26.11 12.71 4.38
N PRO A 298 26.94 13.12 3.41
CA PRO A 298 27.91 14.21 3.60
C PRO A 298 27.31 15.57 3.94
N THR A 299 26.00 15.79 3.84
CA THR A 299 25.38 17.07 4.22
C THR A 299 25.35 17.29 5.74
N PHE A 300 25.44 16.22 6.53
CA PHE A 300 25.33 16.24 7.99
C PHE A 300 26.67 16.03 8.70
N THR A 301 27.79 16.36 8.06
CA THR A 301 29.12 16.31 8.71
C THR A 301 29.21 17.36 9.82
N PRO A 302 30.04 17.14 10.87
CA PRO A 302 30.20 18.11 11.97
C PRO A 302 30.54 19.53 11.49
N GLY A 303 31.41 19.65 10.47
CA GLY A 303 31.76 20.94 9.89
C GLY A 303 30.60 21.67 9.21
N LYS A 304 29.68 20.94 8.55
CA LYS A 304 28.47 21.54 7.95
C LYS A 304 27.42 21.86 9.00
N MET A 305 27.27 21.02 10.03
CA MET A 305 26.39 21.31 11.17
C MET A 305 26.83 22.58 11.91
N LYS A 306 28.14 22.77 12.13
CA LYS A 306 28.70 24.01 12.72
C LYS A 306 28.36 25.25 11.88
N ARG A 307 28.36 25.14 10.54
CA ARG A 307 27.97 26.24 9.63
C ARG A 307 26.48 26.59 9.69
N MET A 308 25.63 25.64 10.06
CA MET A 308 24.18 25.88 10.22
C MET A 308 23.84 26.52 11.57
N TYR A 309 24.72 26.44 12.56
CA TYR A 309 24.48 26.96 13.91
C TYR A 309 24.01 28.44 13.96
N PRO A 310 24.59 29.39 13.21
CA PRO A 310 24.09 30.77 13.19
C PRO A 310 22.65 30.91 12.67
N LEU A 311 22.23 30.04 11.73
CA LEU A 311 20.87 30.04 11.20
C LEU A 311 19.87 29.53 12.25
N VAL A 312 20.27 28.53 13.04
CA VAL A 312 19.48 28.03 14.17
C VAL A 312 19.33 29.12 15.25
N ARG A 313 20.43 29.82 15.58
CA ARG A 313 20.44 30.95 16.53
C ARG A 313 19.52 32.08 16.08
N GLN A 314 19.48 32.39 14.78
CA GLN A 314 18.57 33.40 14.25
C GLN A 314 17.09 33.05 14.48
N SER A 315 16.70 31.79 14.23
CA SER A 315 15.34 31.33 14.51
C SER A 315 15.07 31.30 16.03
N LEU A 316 16.09 30.97 16.84
CA LEU A 316 15.99 30.96 18.30
C LEU A 316 15.74 32.36 18.88
N ALA A 317 16.38 33.41 18.37
CA ALA A 317 16.14 34.77 18.84
C ALA A 317 14.66 35.19 18.67
N THR A 318 14.03 34.81 17.55
CA THR A 318 12.60 35.08 17.29
C THR A 318 11.69 34.27 18.22
N PHE A 319 12.11 33.05 18.57
CA PHE A 319 11.42 32.19 19.51
C PHE A 319 11.48 32.73 20.94
N LEU A 320 12.64 33.22 21.38
CA LEU A 320 12.83 33.83 22.70
C LEU A 320 12.03 35.13 22.85
N ASP A 321 12.03 36.02 21.84
CA ASP A 321 11.20 37.24 21.81
C ASP A 321 9.70 36.93 22.01
N THR A 322 9.23 35.88 21.33
CA THR A 322 7.87 35.38 21.52
C THR A 322 7.68 34.87 22.96
N LEU A 323 8.56 34.01 23.46
CA LEU A 323 8.47 33.45 24.81
C LEU A 323 8.46 34.51 25.92
N ASP A 324 9.29 35.54 25.81
CA ASP A 324 9.34 36.64 26.76
C ASP A 324 7.99 37.38 26.82
N THR A 325 7.31 37.55 25.69
CA THR A 325 5.96 38.12 25.63
C THR A 325 4.96 37.27 26.41
N TYR A 326 4.95 35.95 26.21
CA TYR A 326 4.07 35.04 26.97
C TYR A 326 4.40 35.00 28.46
N ALA A 327 5.69 35.10 28.81
CA ALA A 327 6.15 35.10 30.20
C ALA A 327 5.72 36.36 30.96
N VAL A 328 5.83 37.54 30.33
CA VAL A 328 5.36 38.82 30.90
C VAL A 328 3.86 38.76 31.19
N ASP A 329 3.08 38.23 30.26
CA ASP A 329 1.62 38.13 30.38
C ASP A 329 1.16 36.92 31.22
N LYS A 330 2.10 36.06 31.68
CA LYS A 330 1.85 34.80 32.41
C LYS A 330 0.84 33.89 31.70
N GLN A 331 0.91 33.84 30.38
CA GLN A 331 0.02 33.03 29.56
C GLN A 331 0.46 31.57 29.53
N GLU A 332 -0.51 30.66 29.50
CA GLU A 332 -0.25 29.24 29.26
C GLU A 332 0.17 29.03 27.80
N ILE A 333 1.15 28.14 27.58
CA ILE A 333 1.68 27.82 26.25
C ILE A 333 1.39 26.38 25.87
N ASN A 334 0.99 26.15 24.63
CA ASN A 334 1.01 24.81 24.04
C ASN A 334 2.42 24.52 23.51
N ALA A 335 3.18 23.71 24.24
CA ALA A 335 4.56 23.38 23.89
C ALA A 335 4.69 22.78 22.48
N LYS A 336 3.78 21.89 22.07
CA LYS A 336 3.84 21.24 20.75
C LYS A 336 3.60 22.25 19.61
N ASP A 337 2.65 23.16 19.77
CA ASP A 337 2.40 24.19 18.77
C ASP A 337 3.60 25.13 18.63
N MET A 338 4.12 25.59 19.76
CA MET A 338 5.20 26.58 19.83
C MET A 338 6.54 26.00 19.33
N TYR A 339 6.92 24.80 19.80
CA TYR A 339 8.10 24.10 19.26
C TYR A 339 7.89 23.64 17.82
N GLY A 340 6.64 23.41 17.39
CA GLY A 340 6.30 23.19 15.99
C GLY A 340 6.70 24.39 15.13
N CYS A 341 6.25 25.59 15.48
CA CYS A 341 6.63 26.81 14.78
C CYS A 341 8.15 27.05 14.81
N TYR A 342 8.81 26.81 15.95
CA TYR A 342 10.27 26.91 16.03
C TYR A 342 10.98 25.92 15.09
N ALA A 343 10.64 24.63 15.16
CA ALA A 343 11.24 23.60 14.32
C ALA A 343 10.99 23.88 12.82
N MET A 344 9.81 24.39 12.48
CA MET A 344 9.44 24.86 11.14
C MET A 344 10.38 25.96 10.65
N ASP A 345 10.57 27.01 11.46
CA ASP A 345 11.43 28.14 11.10
C ASP A 345 12.91 27.72 11.02
N VAL A 346 13.36 26.82 11.90
CA VAL A 346 14.73 26.26 11.85
C VAL A 346 14.95 25.46 10.56
N ILE A 347 14.06 24.52 10.24
CA ILE A 347 14.25 23.69 9.04
C ILE A 347 14.07 24.51 7.75
N ALA A 348 13.16 25.48 7.73
CA ALA A 348 12.99 26.38 6.60
C ALA A 348 14.23 27.24 6.35
N ASN A 349 14.85 27.76 7.42
CA ASN A 349 16.06 28.57 7.30
C ASN A 349 17.29 27.70 6.95
N CYS A 350 17.49 26.57 7.62
CA CYS A 350 18.68 25.72 7.43
C CYS A 350 18.63 24.91 6.13
N ALA A 351 17.45 24.41 5.73
CA ALA A 351 17.31 23.58 4.54
C ALA A 351 17.05 24.42 3.28
N PHE A 352 16.28 25.50 3.39
CA PHE A 352 15.74 26.25 2.25
C PHE A 352 16.14 27.72 2.21
N ALA A 353 16.94 28.21 3.16
CA ALA A 353 17.26 29.64 3.32
C ALA A 353 16.03 30.55 3.22
N THR A 354 14.89 30.06 3.71
CA THR A 354 13.59 30.74 3.62
C THR A 354 13.15 31.14 5.01
N LYS A 355 12.75 32.41 5.18
CA LYS A 355 12.17 32.91 6.43
C LYS A 355 10.65 32.73 6.38
N THR A 356 10.14 31.83 7.19
CA THR A 356 8.70 31.56 7.33
C THR A 356 8.04 32.44 8.39
N ASN A 357 8.78 32.86 9.44
CA ASN A 357 8.25 33.60 10.59
C ASN A 357 6.96 32.98 11.16
N SER A 358 6.90 31.64 11.20
CA SER A 358 5.67 30.90 11.56
C SER A 358 5.25 31.10 13.02
N LEU A 359 6.16 31.60 13.87
CA LEU A 359 5.86 32.03 15.24
C LEU A 359 4.98 33.29 15.31
N LYS A 360 5.12 34.22 14.36
CA LYS A 360 4.34 35.49 14.34
C LYS A 360 3.09 35.40 13.45
N ASP A 361 3.04 34.41 12.56
CA ASP A 361 1.87 34.12 11.71
C ASP A 361 1.41 32.66 11.88
N PRO A 362 0.48 32.38 12.80
CA PRO A 362 -0.06 31.03 13.01
C PRO A 362 -0.89 30.51 11.82
N ASN A 363 -1.25 31.37 10.85
CA ASN A 363 -1.93 30.97 9.61
C ASN A 363 -0.96 30.72 8.45
N ASN A 364 0.35 30.62 8.73
CA ASN A 364 1.35 30.36 7.71
C ASN A 364 1.02 29.07 6.93
N ALA A 365 0.99 29.19 5.60
CA ALA A 365 0.68 28.09 4.69
C ALA A 365 1.59 26.86 4.88
N PHE A 366 2.88 27.04 5.22
CA PHE A 366 3.79 25.93 5.51
C PHE A 366 3.36 25.15 6.75
N LEU A 367 2.99 25.85 7.83
CA LEU A 367 2.60 25.23 9.09
C LEU A 367 1.28 24.45 8.93
N ILE A 368 0.28 25.06 8.27
CA ILE A 368 -1.01 24.41 8.02
C ILE A 368 -0.83 23.15 7.17
N ASN A 369 -0.08 23.24 6.07
CA ASN A 369 0.14 22.09 5.18
C ASN A 369 0.99 21.01 5.84
N ALA A 370 2.00 21.36 6.66
CA ALA A 370 2.78 20.38 7.40
C ALA A 370 1.90 19.61 8.41
N ARG A 371 1.11 20.31 9.22
CA ARG A 371 0.21 19.69 10.21
C ARG A 371 -0.77 18.70 9.57
N LYS A 372 -1.33 19.07 8.42
CA LYS A 372 -2.25 18.23 7.63
C LYS A 372 -1.62 16.93 7.12
N VAL A 373 -0.35 16.98 6.71
CA VAL A 373 0.40 15.78 6.30
C VAL A 373 0.61 14.84 7.49
N PHE A 374 0.90 15.37 8.68
CA PHE A 374 1.21 14.57 9.88
C PHE A 374 0.00 14.18 10.73
N SER A 375 -1.16 14.80 10.52
CA SER A 375 -2.41 14.50 11.21
C SER A 375 -3.49 14.00 10.23
N PRO A 376 -3.30 12.83 9.59
CA PRO A 376 -4.29 12.31 8.66
C PRO A 376 -5.61 12.02 9.41
N PRO A 377 -6.76 12.29 8.80
CA PRO A 377 -8.05 12.04 9.45
C PRO A 377 -8.24 10.53 9.68
N VAL A 378 -8.77 10.18 10.86
CA VAL A 378 -8.90 8.79 11.35
C VAL A 378 -9.60 7.86 10.34
N TRP A 379 -10.60 8.35 9.61
CA TRP A 379 -11.30 7.55 8.59
C TRP A 379 -10.41 7.12 7.42
N ARG A 380 -9.40 7.91 7.02
CA ARG A 380 -8.44 7.51 5.98
C ARG A 380 -7.48 6.43 6.50
N VAL A 381 -7.07 6.55 7.75
CA VAL A 381 -6.28 5.52 8.44
C VAL A 381 -7.08 4.21 8.51
N LEU A 382 -8.37 4.28 8.87
CA LEU A 382 -9.28 3.14 8.89
C LEU A 382 -9.43 2.47 7.52
N ILE A 383 -9.61 3.24 6.44
CA ILE A 383 -9.67 2.71 5.07
C ILE A 383 -8.38 1.98 4.70
N GLY A 384 -7.21 2.55 5.04
CA GLY A 384 -5.91 1.93 4.80
C GLY A 384 -5.70 0.60 5.52
N PHE A 385 -6.31 0.44 6.70
CA PHE A 385 -6.25 -0.80 7.47
C PHE A 385 -7.25 -1.86 7.01
N LEU A 386 -8.44 -1.43 6.58
CA LEU A 386 -9.51 -2.33 6.17
C LEU A 386 -9.33 -2.79 4.72
N LEU A 387 -8.95 -1.92 3.79
CA LEU A 387 -8.89 -2.31 2.38
C LEU A 387 -7.50 -2.82 1.98
N PRO A 388 -7.38 -4.01 1.37
CA PRO A 388 -6.12 -4.46 0.80
C PRO A 388 -5.68 -3.51 -0.31
N THR A 389 -4.37 -3.43 -0.57
CA THR A 389 -3.77 -2.53 -1.57
C THR A 389 -4.45 -2.64 -2.94
N ASN A 390 -4.82 -3.85 -3.36
CA ASN A 390 -5.50 -4.09 -4.64
C ASN A 390 -6.89 -3.43 -4.69
N ALA A 391 -7.63 -3.41 -3.57
CA ALA A 391 -8.92 -2.74 -3.49
C ALA A 391 -8.77 -1.21 -3.49
N LEU A 392 -7.76 -0.68 -2.78
CA LEU A 392 -7.43 0.75 -2.85
C LEU A 392 -7.07 1.17 -4.28
N ASN A 393 -6.33 0.32 -5.00
CA ASN A 393 -5.95 0.54 -6.38
C ASN A 393 -7.16 0.51 -7.32
N PHE A 394 -8.09 -0.42 -7.09
CA PHE A 394 -9.36 -0.51 -7.82
C PHE A 394 -10.23 0.74 -7.61
N LEU A 395 -10.30 1.24 -6.38
CA LEU A 395 -11.02 2.48 -6.03
C LEU A 395 -10.27 3.77 -6.41
N ASN A 396 -9.11 3.66 -7.08
CA ASN A 396 -8.26 4.78 -7.47
C ASN A 396 -7.87 5.71 -6.30
N ILE A 397 -7.78 5.18 -5.07
CA ILE A 397 -7.32 5.93 -3.90
C ILE A 397 -5.80 5.98 -3.94
N ARG A 398 -5.25 7.13 -4.35
CA ARG A 398 -3.82 7.32 -4.60
C ARG A 398 -2.99 7.47 -3.34
N THR A 399 -3.53 8.06 -2.29
CA THR A 399 -2.79 8.32 -1.05
C THR A 399 -3.73 8.39 0.14
N LEU A 400 -3.22 7.98 1.31
CA LEU A 400 -3.90 8.18 2.59
C LEU A 400 -3.57 9.54 3.22
N PHE A 401 -2.57 10.26 2.68
CA PHE A 401 -2.17 11.61 3.09
C PHE A 401 -3.00 12.69 2.37
N GLU A 402 -2.93 13.94 2.85
CA GLU A 402 -3.58 15.07 2.18
C GLU A 402 -2.80 15.49 0.92
N GLU A 403 -3.28 15.04 -0.25
CA GLU A 403 -2.65 15.27 -1.57
C GLU A 403 -2.32 16.75 -1.82
N LYS A 404 -3.27 17.65 -1.54
CA LYS A 404 -3.08 19.11 -1.69
C LYS A 404 -1.87 19.66 -0.92
N SER A 405 -1.58 19.10 0.25
CA SER A 405 -0.44 19.53 1.05
C SER A 405 0.88 18.97 0.51
N LEU A 406 0.89 17.76 -0.03
CA LEU A 406 2.05 17.21 -0.75
C LEU A 406 2.36 17.99 -2.03
N ASP A 407 1.31 18.37 -2.78
CA ASP A 407 1.43 19.21 -3.97
C ASP A 407 1.98 20.60 -3.64
N PHE A 408 1.50 21.21 -2.56
CA PHE A 408 2.01 22.49 -2.06
C PHE A 408 3.53 22.43 -1.84
N PHE A 409 4.02 21.46 -1.06
CA PHE A 409 5.46 21.33 -0.82
C PHE A 409 6.24 21.04 -2.10
N SER A 410 5.71 20.18 -2.98
CA SER A 410 6.33 19.88 -4.27
C SER A 410 6.48 21.14 -5.13
N GLN A 411 5.46 21.98 -5.19
CA GLN A 411 5.47 23.22 -5.96
C GLN A 411 6.42 24.25 -5.34
N THR A 412 6.35 24.48 -4.04
CA THR A 412 7.26 25.39 -3.33
C THR A 412 8.71 24.98 -3.54
N MET A 413 9.03 23.69 -3.43
CA MET A 413 10.38 23.19 -3.66
C MET A 413 10.85 23.41 -5.10
N ARG A 414 9.97 23.22 -6.09
CA ARG A 414 10.27 23.53 -7.50
C ARG A 414 10.56 25.02 -7.69
N GLU A 415 9.79 25.89 -7.06
CA GLU A 415 9.99 27.34 -7.14
C GLU A 415 11.30 27.78 -6.48
N ILE A 416 11.64 27.24 -5.31
CA ILE A 416 12.92 27.51 -4.63
C ILE A 416 14.10 27.11 -5.51
N ILE A 417 14.09 25.89 -6.08
CA ILE A 417 15.14 25.41 -6.97
C ILE A 417 15.24 26.27 -8.24
N LYS A 418 14.09 26.63 -8.84
CA LYS A 418 14.04 27.47 -10.04
C LYS A 418 14.59 28.87 -9.81
N ASN A 419 14.27 29.48 -8.67
CA ASN A 419 14.78 30.81 -8.30
C ASN A 419 16.28 30.79 -8.02
N ARG A 420 16.79 29.71 -7.40
CA ARG A 420 18.22 29.54 -7.13
C ARG A 420 19.04 29.37 -8.40
N LYS A 421 18.57 28.57 -9.36
CA LYS A 421 19.23 28.44 -10.67
C LYS A 421 19.37 29.78 -11.41
N LYS A 422 18.55 30.78 -11.09
CA LYS A 422 18.59 32.13 -11.66
C LYS A 422 19.41 33.13 -10.84
N SER A 423 19.70 32.83 -9.59
CA SER A 423 20.42 33.73 -8.69
C SER A 423 21.92 33.47 -8.77
N GLU A 424 22.73 34.54 -8.81
CA GLU A 424 24.19 34.42 -8.71
C GLU A 424 24.67 34.19 -7.25
N THR A 425 23.77 34.36 -6.28
CA THR A 425 24.06 34.19 -4.85
C THR A 425 24.17 32.71 -4.50
N LYS A 426 25.34 32.30 -4.00
CA LYS A 426 25.54 30.95 -3.46
C LYS A 426 24.99 30.87 -2.04
N PHE A 427 24.09 29.92 -1.80
CA PHE A 427 23.51 29.67 -0.47
C PHE A 427 24.32 28.60 0.28
N ASN A 428 24.41 28.70 1.61
CA ASN A 428 25.08 27.71 2.45
C ASN A 428 24.08 26.77 3.13
N ASP A 429 23.10 26.27 2.38
CA ASP A 429 22.02 25.43 2.89
C ASP A 429 21.96 24.05 2.22
N PHE A 430 20.98 23.28 2.65
CA PHE A 430 20.80 21.90 2.22
C PHE A 430 20.43 21.76 0.74
N VAL A 431 19.55 22.61 0.20
CA VAL A 431 19.15 22.55 -1.22
C VAL A 431 20.34 22.83 -2.13
N GLU A 432 21.20 23.79 -1.79
CA GLU A 432 22.43 24.03 -2.55
C GLU A 432 23.33 22.79 -2.58
N LEU A 433 23.46 22.08 -1.46
CA LEU A 433 24.24 20.84 -1.39
C LEU A 433 23.65 19.73 -2.28
N LEU A 434 22.31 19.60 -2.30
CA LEU A 434 21.64 18.65 -3.20
C LEU A 434 21.80 19.02 -4.68
N MET A 435 21.78 20.31 -5.02
CA MET A 435 22.01 20.77 -6.40
C MET A 435 23.44 20.51 -6.84
N LYS A 436 24.44 20.79 -5.98
CA LYS A 436 25.85 20.45 -6.27
C LYS A 436 26.06 18.95 -6.42
N ALA A 437 25.37 18.15 -5.63
CA ALA A 437 25.39 16.69 -5.76
C ALA A 437 24.77 16.20 -7.07
N LYS A 438 23.86 16.96 -7.68
CA LYS A 438 23.35 16.72 -9.04
C LYS A 438 24.36 17.10 -10.13
N GLU A 439 25.19 18.11 -9.90
CA GLU A 439 26.13 18.67 -10.89
C GLU A 439 27.53 17.99 -10.91
N ARG A 440 27.86 17.15 -9.92
CA ARG A 440 29.17 16.46 -9.83
C ARG A 440 29.37 15.46 -10.99
N ASN A 441 30.09 15.88 -12.04
CA ASN A 441 30.82 15.00 -12.96
C ASN A 441 32.27 14.78 -12.47
N ASP A 442 32.84 13.62 -12.77
CA ASP A 442 33.99 12.92 -12.14
C ASP A 442 35.35 13.67 -11.98
N GLU A 443 35.52 14.96 -12.30
CA GLU A 443 36.87 15.56 -12.44
C GLU A 443 37.46 16.32 -11.24
N ASN A 444 36.70 16.63 -10.18
CA ASN A 444 37.24 17.37 -9.03
C ASN A 444 36.88 16.70 -7.69
N ARG A 445 37.74 15.81 -7.21
CA ARG A 445 37.79 15.43 -5.79
C ARG A 445 38.91 16.22 -5.13
N ASP A 446 38.55 17.17 -4.27
CA ASP A 446 39.48 17.70 -3.27
C ASP A 446 39.72 16.62 -2.21
N GLU A 447 40.99 16.25 -2.00
CA GLU A 447 41.47 15.22 -1.05
C GLU A 447 41.26 15.58 0.44
N SER A 448 40.39 16.55 0.78
CA SER A 448 40.22 17.05 2.15
C SER A 448 38.99 16.53 2.91
N ASP A 449 38.09 15.79 2.25
CA ASP A 449 36.95 15.15 2.91
C ASP A 449 37.36 13.75 3.43
N GLY A 450 38.00 13.72 4.60
CA GLY A 450 38.38 12.49 5.30
C GLY A 450 37.18 11.58 5.56
N HIS A 451 37.22 10.36 5.02
CA HIS A 451 36.26 9.30 5.28
C HIS A 451 36.85 8.29 6.28
N GLU A 452 36.22 8.15 7.44
CA GLU A 452 36.26 6.92 8.23
C GLU A 452 35.09 6.03 7.79
N ASP A 453 35.39 5.03 6.96
CA ASP A 453 34.47 4.00 6.51
C ASP A 453 34.24 2.97 7.65
N HIS A 454 33.09 3.01 8.32
CA HIS A 454 32.74 2.02 9.35
C HIS A 454 31.74 0.93 8.91
N TYR A 455 31.43 0.80 7.60
CA TYR A 455 30.45 -0.18 7.11
C TYR A 455 30.91 -1.05 5.93
N ILE A 456 32.21 -1.29 5.77
CA ILE A 456 32.72 -2.24 4.77
C ILE A 456 33.71 -3.19 5.45
N ASN A 457 33.37 -4.48 5.52
CA ASN A 457 34.30 -5.53 5.95
C ASN A 457 35.49 -5.62 4.98
N GLU A 458 36.70 -5.82 5.51
CA GLU A 458 37.96 -5.84 4.75
C GLU A 458 38.04 -6.89 3.64
N GLU A 459 37.15 -7.89 3.62
CA GLU A 459 37.10 -8.92 2.56
C GLU A 459 36.46 -8.45 1.24
N ASP A 460 35.73 -7.32 1.22
CA ASP A 460 35.06 -6.81 0.01
C ASP A 460 35.96 -5.94 -0.89
N ASN A 461 37.19 -5.63 -0.47
CA ASN A 461 38.12 -4.82 -1.27
C ASN A 461 38.51 -5.49 -2.59
N ASN A 462 38.52 -6.81 -2.66
CA ASN A 462 38.78 -7.54 -3.92
C ASN A 462 37.54 -7.63 -4.85
N LYS A 463 36.32 -7.46 -4.31
CA LYS A 463 35.09 -7.36 -5.13
C LYS A 463 34.84 -5.94 -5.65
N LYS A 464 35.41 -4.92 -4.99
CA LYS A 464 35.38 -3.50 -5.41
C LYS A 464 35.82 -3.31 -6.87
N LYS A 465 36.85 -4.03 -7.31
CA LYS A 465 37.37 -3.97 -8.70
C LYS A 465 36.48 -4.63 -9.76
N VAL A 466 35.59 -5.55 -9.36
CA VAL A 466 34.73 -6.29 -10.29
C VAL A 466 33.31 -5.72 -10.32
N LEU A 467 32.84 -5.10 -9.23
CA LEU A 467 31.53 -4.46 -9.17
C LEU A 467 31.48 -3.07 -9.84
N ASP A 468 32.60 -2.33 -9.86
CA ASP A 468 32.69 -1.01 -10.51
C ASP A 468 32.39 -1.07 -12.01
N ASN A 469 32.62 -2.23 -12.67
CA ASN A 469 32.40 -2.37 -14.10
C ASN A 469 30.94 -2.62 -14.51
N ASN A 470 30.02 -2.85 -13.56
CA ASN A 470 28.62 -3.15 -13.85
C ASN A 470 27.62 -2.12 -13.27
N LEU A 471 28.06 -1.07 -12.58
CA LEU A 471 27.19 0.07 -12.25
C LEU A 471 27.04 1.00 -13.45
N THR A 472 26.10 0.67 -14.35
CA THR A 472 25.69 1.61 -15.40
C THR A 472 25.01 2.86 -14.79
N SER A 473 25.77 3.95 -14.77
CA SER A 473 25.46 5.25 -15.41
C SER A 473 24.72 6.38 -14.68
N ILE A 474 24.39 6.36 -13.38
CA ILE A 474 23.90 7.58 -12.70
C ILE A 474 24.50 7.72 -11.29
N LYS A 475 25.52 8.59 -11.13
CA LYS A 475 26.11 8.99 -9.84
C LYS A 475 25.46 10.23 -9.21
N CYS A 476 24.44 10.80 -9.84
CA CYS A 476 23.80 12.07 -9.45
C CYS A 476 22.33 11.88 -9.01
N LEU A 477 21.75 12.89 -8.37
CA LEU A 477 20.30 12.95 -8.08
C LEU A 477 19.54 13.54 -9.27
N THR A 478 18.38 12.97 -9.60
CA THR A 478 17.44 13.59 -10.55
C THR A 478 16.77 14.83 -9.94
N GLU A 479 16.11 15.66 -10.75
CA GLU A 479 15.36 16.81 -10.21
C GLU A 479 14.25 16.39 -9.24
N ASP A 480 13.51 15.33 -9.57
CA ASP A 480 12.46 14.82 -8.69
C ASP A 480 13.02 14.16 -7.42
N GLU A 481 14.20 13.55 -7.47
CA GLU A 481 14.90 13.04 -6.28
C GLU A 481 15.38 14.17 -5.35
N VAL A 482 15.85 15.29 -5.91
CA VAL A 482 16.21 16.49 -5.13
C VAL A 482 14.96 17.04 -4.43
N LEU A 483 13.83 17.14 -5.13
CA LEU A 483 12.55 17.57 -4.54
C LEU A 483 12.09 16.61 -3.44
N ALA A 484 12.16 15.30 -3.69
CA ALA A 484 11.79 14.26 -2.73
C ALA A 484 12.64 14.35 -1.46
N GLN A 485 13.96 14.51 -1.59
CA GLN A 485 14.83 14.68 -0.43
C GLN A 485 14.51 15.96 0.33
N GLY A 486 14.34 17.10 -0.36
CA GLY A 486 13.94 18.36 0.27
C GLY A 486 12.69 18.20 1.13
N PHE A 487 11.64 17.57 0.60
CA PHE A 487 10.43 17.24 1.36
C PHE A 487 10.72 16.29 2.54
N SER A 488 11.49 15.22 2.32
CA SER A 488 11.81 14.25 3.36
C SER A 488 12.55 14.87 4.55
N PHE A 489 13.49 15.79 4.32
CA PHE A 489 14.22 16.48 5.39
C PHE A 489 13.38 17.51 6.10
N PHE A 490 12.54 18.24 5.37
CA PHE A 490 11.55 19.13 5.96
C PHE A 490 10.63 18.38 6.93
N ALA A 491 10.04 17.29 6.43
CA ALA A 491 9.13 16.44 7.18
C ALA A 491 9.79 15.88 8.45
N ALA A 492 10.99 15.31 8.31
CA ALA A 492 11.73 14.75 9.43
C ALA A 492 12.14 15.82 10.47
N GLY A 493 12.66 16.96 10.01
CA GLY A 493 13.17 18.03 10.88
C GLY A 493 12.08 18.81 11.64
N PHE A 494 10.86 18.86 11.10
CA PHE A 494 9.73 19.54 11.74
C PHE A 494 9.09 18.70 12.86
N GLU A 495 8.55 17.53 12.52
CA GLU A 495 7.65 16.81 13.44
C GLU A 495 8.41 16.11 14.56
N THR A 496 9.57 15.51 14.26
CA THR A 496 10.35 14.77 15.28
C THR A 496 10.98 15.72 16.29
N THR A 497 11.61 16.80 15.84
CA THR A 497 12.27 17.80 16.70
C THR A 497 11.26 18.47 17.63
N SER A 498 10.12 18.92 17.09
CA SER A 498 9.10 19.61 17.89
C SER A 498 8.48 18.70 18.95
N SER A 499 8.25 17.42 18.63
CA SER A 499 7.77 16.44 19.62
C SER A 499 8.81 16.17 20.70
N THR A 500 10.07 15.96 20.35
CA THR A 500 11.15 15.74 21.33
C THR A 500 11.31 16.94 22.27
N LEU A 501 11.31 18.17 21.74
CA LEU A 501 11.41 19.38 22.57
C LEU A 501 10.19 19.55 23.50
N ALA A 502 8.98 19.27 23.00
CA ALA A 502 7.77 19.35 23.80
C ALA A 502 7.80 18.36 24.97
N PHE A 503 8.20 17.10 24.72
CA PHE A 503 8.35 16.09 25.77
C PHE A 503 9.50 16.41 26.72
N CYS A 504 10.62 16.92 26.23
CA CYS A 504 11.75 17.34 27.08
C CYS A 504 11.30 18.42 28.07
N SER A 505 10.63 19.46 27.59
CA SER A 505 10.12 20.53 28.45
C SER A 505 9.03 20.06 29.41
N TYR A 506 8.19 19.11 29.00
CA TYR A 506 7.22 18.48 29.89
C TYR A 506 7.92 17.74 31.04
N GLU A 507 8.92 16.91 30.75
CA GLU A 507 9.68 16.19 31.78
C GLU A 507 10.45 17.14 32.70
N LEU A 508 11.07 18.19 32.16
CA LEU A 508 11.77 19.20 32.97
C LEU A 508 10.79 19.96 33.89
N ALA A 509 9.59 20.29 33.42
CA ALA A 509 8.57 20.95 34.24
C ALA A 509 8.07 20.05 35.39
N LEU A 510 8.05 18.74 35.20
CA LEU A 510 7.69 17.77 36.25
C LEU A 510 8.83 17.44 37.21
N ASN A 511 10.08 17.71 36.82
CA ASN A 511 11.29 17.42 37.60
C ASN A 511 12.14 18.70 37.81
N PRO A 512 11.71 19.62 38.71
CA PRO A 512 12.35 20.93 38.88
C PRO A 512 13.82 20.85 39.33
N ASP A 513 14.21 19.80 40.05
CA ASP A 513 15.59 19.54 40.46
C ASP A 513 16.49 19.21 39.26
N VAL A 514 15.99 18.41 38.31
CA VAL A 514 16.66 18.12 37.04
C VAL A 514 16.75 19.38 36.19
N GLN A 515 15.68 20.17 36.12
CA GLN A 515 15.68 21.45 35.42
C GLN A 515 16.71 22.42 35.99
N GLN A 516 16.76 22.56 37.32
CA GLN A 516 17.72 23.43 38.00
C GLN A 516 19.17 22.99 37.74
N LYS A 517 19.45 21.69 37.84
CA LYS A 517 20.78 21.13 37.56
C LYS A 517 21.20 21.34 36.10
N LEU A 518 20.28 21.17 35.15
CA LEU A 518 20.54 21.45 33.74
C LEU A 518 20.83 22.94 33.52
N TYR A 519 20.03 23.80 34.14
CA TYR A 519 20.24 25.24 34.08
C TYR A 519 21.64 25.63 34.60
N GLU A 520 22.08 25.06 35.72
CA GLU A 520 23.42 25.30 36.28
C GLU A 520 24.56 24.86 35.33
N GLU A 521 24.45 23.68 34.70
CA GLU A 521 25.44 23.22 33.71
C GLU A 521 25.51 24.15 32.49
N VAL A 522 24.35 24.55 31.98
CA VAL A 522 24.24 25.45 30.83
C VAL A 522 24.82 26.81 31.17
N MET A 523 24.43 27.40 32.31
CA MET A 523 24.89 28.72 32.73
C MET A 523 26.39 28.77 33.03
N ALA A 524 26.98 27.68 33.53
CA ALA A 524 28.43 27.58 33.71
C ALA A 524 29.21 27.60 32.38
N SER A 525 28.53 27.37 31.25
CA SER A 525 29.09 27.29 29.90
C SER A 525 28.81 28.53 29.05
N VAL A 526 28.09 29.51 29.60
CA VAL A 526 27.78 30.79 28.93
C VAL A 526 28.99 31.73 29.02
N ASP A 527 29.36 32.34 27.90
CA ASP A 527 30.46 33.30 27.82
C ASP A 527 30.05 34.70 28.33
N THR A 528 31.01 35.64 28.33
CA THR A 528 30.77 37.02 28.78
C THR A 528 29.75 37.79 27.92
N ASN A 529 29.43 37.30 26.71
CA ASN A 529 28.46 37.89 25.80
C ASN A 529 27.07 37.26 25.94
N GLY A 530 26.89 36.30 26.85
CA GLY A 530 25.62 35.57 27.00
C GLY A 530 25.42 34.47 25.95
N GLU A 531 26.47 34.06 25.26
CA GLU A 531 26.43 33.07 24.18
C GLU A 531 27.13 31.77 24.58
N ILE A 532 26.78 30.66 23.92
CA ILE A 532 27.45 29.37 24.09
C ILE A 532 28.09 28.99 22.76
N ASP A 533 29.40 28.72 22.78
CA ASP A 533 30.11 28.22 21.61
C ASP A 533 29.62 26.82 21.20
N TYR A 534 29.56 26.56 19.90
CA TYR A 534 29.08 25.29 19.35
C TYR A 534 29.87 24.07 19.84
N GLU A 535 31.18 24.19 20.01
CA GLU A 535 32.02 23.08 20.46
C GLU A 535 31.86 22.78 21.95
N VAL A 536 31.48 23.79 22.74
CA VAL A 536 31.12 23.62 24.16
C VAL A 536 29.75 22.99 24.27
N LEU A 537 28.76 23.54 23.55
CA LEU A 537 27.37 23.06 23.56
C LEU A 537 27.25 21.56 23.25
N THR A 538 28.02 21.09 22.26
CA THR A 538 28.01 19.68 21.82
C THR A 538 28.68 18.70 22.78
N LYS A 539 29.27 19.20 23.87
CA LYS A 539 30.00 18.39 24.86
C LYS A 539 29.39 18.45 26.26
N LEU A 540 28.24 19.08 26.44
CA LEU A 540 27.56 19.18 27.73
C LEU A 540 26.94 17.83 28.13
N PRO A 541 27.49 17.14 29.13
CA PRO A 541 27.09 15.76 29.42
C PRO A 541 25.70 15.65 30.04
N PHE A 542 25.28 16.58 30.89
CA PHE A 542 23.95 16.52 31.50
C PHE A 542 22.85 16.94 30.52
N LEU A 543 23.11 17.92 29.66
CA LEU A 543 22.23 18.22 28.52
C LEU A 543 22.02 16.99 27.61
N ASP A 544 23.09 16.30 27.24
CA ASP A 544 23.01 15.07 26.44
C ASP A 544 22.22 13.97 27.16
N ALA A 545 22.43 13.80 28.47
CA ALA A 545 21.67 12.86 29.29
C ALA A 545 20.17 13.18 29.33
N VAL A 546 19.80 14.46 29.50
CA VAL A 546 18.39 14.90 29.50
C VAL A 546 17.72 14.62 28.15
N ILE A 547 18.39 14.94 27.04
CA ILE A 547 17.86 14.69 25.69
C ILE A 547 17.72 13.19 25.43
N THR A 548 18.73 12.40 25.79
CA THR A 548 18.73 10.95 25.60
C THR A 548 17.65 10.26 26.45
N GLU A 549 17.47 10.68 27.70
CA GLU A 549 16.43 10.13 28.58
C GLU A 549 15.03 10.52 28.09
N THR A 550 14.86 11.75 27.57
CA THR A 550 13.62 12.15 26.89
C THR A 550 13.32 11.23 25.70
N LEU A 551 14.31 10.91 24.86
CA LEU A 551 14.12 10.01 23.71
C LEU A 551 13.88 8.56 24.13
N ARG A 552 14.40 8.14 25.28
CA ARG A 552 14.12 6.82 25.88
C ARG A 552 12.66 6.73 26.31
N LEU A 553 12.16 7.71 27.06
CA LEU A 553 10.77 7.77 27.54
C LEU A 553 9.76 8.02 26.40
N HIS A 554 10.08 8.96 25.51
CA HIS A 554 9.17 9.49 24.49
C HIS A 554 9.73 9.29 23.08
N SER A 555 9.97 8.03 22.71
CA SER A 555 10.51 7.69 21.39
C SER A 555 9.55 8.09 20.26
N THR A 556 9.99 9.00 19.39
CA THR A 556 9.21 9.47 18.23
C THR A 556 8.95 8.38 17.19
N ALA A 557 9.81 7.35 17.13
CA ALA A 557 9.60 6.14 16.36
C ALA A 557 9.28 4.95 17.29
N LEU A 558 8.05 4.45 17.24
CA LEU A 558 7.62 3.35 18.12
C LEU A 558 8.23 1.98 17.74
N LYS A 559 8.50 1.79 16.44
CA LYS A 559 9.03 0.54 15.88
C LYS A 559 10.02 0.82 14.75
N LEU A 560 10.99 -0.08 14.57
CA LEU A 560 11.73 -0.19 13.30
C LEU A 560 11.19 -1.36 12.50
N THR A 561 11.27 -1.24 11.18
CA THR A 561 10.91 -2.33 10.25
C THR A 561 12.06 -2.61 9.31
N ARG A 562 12.27 -3.88 8.99
CA ARG A 562 13.20 -4.33 7.94
C ARG A 562 12.53 -5.40 7.09
N LYS A 563 12.84 -5.39 5.80
CA LYS A 563 12.28 -6.33 4.81
C LYS A 563 13.39 -7.28 4.37
N ALA A 564 13.16 -8.57 4.49
CA ALA A 564 14.11 -9.60 4.06
C ALA A 564 14.20 -9.63 2.53
N ALA A 565 15.41 -9.59 1.97
CA ALA A 565 15.67 -9.70 0.54
C ALA A 565 15.69 -11.15 0.04
N GLU A 566 15.83 -12.11 0.96
CA GLU A 566 15.85 -13.56 0.75
C GLU A 566 15.29 -14.28 1.98
N ASP A 567 15.07 -15.60 1.88
CA ASP A 567 14.63 -16.41 3.01
C ASP A 567 15.72 -16.43 4.08
N TYR A 568 15.39 -16.00 5.29
CA TYR A 568 16.39 -15.77 6.33
C TYR A 568 16.03 -16.51 7.63
N ARG A 569 16.95 -17.34 8.13
CA ARG A 569 16.78 -18.04 9.41
C ARG A 569 17.22 -17.14 10.56
N LEU A 570 16.32 -16.84 11.49
CA LEU A 570 16.57 -15.94 12.60
C LEU A 570 17.29 -16.66 13.75
N GLY A 571 18.62 -16.68 13.71
CA GLY A 571 19.45 -17.38 14.70
C GLY A 571 18.99 -18.83 14.94
N ASP A 572 19.01 -19.26 16.20
CA ASP A 572 18.57 -20.60 16.61
C ASP A 572 17.09 -20.69 16.98
N THR A 573 16.30 -19.66 16.68
CA THR A 573 14.87 -19.59 17.05
C THR A 573 13.98 -20.56 16.28
N GLY A 574 14.48 -21.16 15.19
CA GLY A 574 13.70 -21.98 14.27
C GLY A 574 12.77 -21.17 13.35
N ILE A 575 12.79 -19.83 13.42
CA ILE A 575 11.99 -18.94 12.57
C ILE A 575 12.72 -18.72 11.25
N THR A 576 12.03 -18.96 10.14
CA THR A 576 12.42 -18.45 8.83
C THR A 576 11.55 -17.24 8.50
N ILE A 577 12.19 -16.11 8.22
CA ILE A 577 11.57 -14.92 7.66
C ILE A 577 11.60 -15.08 6.14
N PRO A 578 10.45 -15.28 5.47
CA PRO A 578 10.43 -15.45 4.03
C PRO A 578 10.92 -14.21 3.29
N LYS A 579 11.47 -14.40 2.10
CA LYS A 579 11.80 -13.32 1.17
C LYS A 579 10.61 -12.39 0.98
N GLY A 580 10.84 -11.10 1.20
CA GLY A 580 9.86 -10.05 1.05
C GLY A 580 8.98 -9.80 2.28
N ASP A 581 9.15 -10.57 3.35
CA ASP A 581 8.47 -10.35 4.61
C ASP A 581 9.21 -9.37 5.52
N ILE A 582 8.47 -8.86 6.51
CA ILE A 582 8.89 -7.78 7.39
C ILE A 582 9.18 -8.35 8.77
N VAL A 583 10.31 -7.94 9.33
CA VAL A 583 10.62 -8.05 10.75
C VAL A 583 10.44 -6.69 11.42
N GLU A 584 9.86 -6.69 12.61
CA GLU A 584 9.64 -5.48 13.40
C GLU A 584 10.44 -5.53 14.70
N ILE A 585 10.97 -4.37 15.10
CA ILE A 585 11.73 -4.18 16.34
C ILE A 585 10.94 -3.17 17.19
N PRO A 586 10.37 -3.58 18.33
CA PRO A 586 9.49 -2.72 19.13
C PRO A 586 10.30 -1.77 20.03
N ILE A 587 10.83 -0.68 19.47
CA ILE A 587 11.68 0.31 20.18
C ILE A 587 11.04 0.73 21.51
N HIS A 588 9.79 1.19 21.47
CA HIS A 588 9.13 1.73 22.67
C HIS A 588 9.04 0.68 23.78
N ALA A 589 8.70 -0.57 23.43
CA ALA A 589 8.62 -1.65 24.40
C ALA A 589 9.99 -1.98 24.99
N ILE A 590 11.06 -2.01 24.18
CA ILE A 590 12.44 -2.25 24.65
C ILE A 590 12.91 -1.13 25.60
N HIS A 591 12.57 0.12 25.31
CA HIS A 591 12.94 1.24 26.17
C HIS A 591 12.23 1.23 27.53
N HIS A 592 11.10 0.52 27.65
CA HIS A 592 10.25 0.44 28.85
C HIS A 592 10.18 -0.98 29.45
N SER A 593 11.00 -1.91 28.96
CA SER A 593 10.98 -3.33 29.37
C SER A 593 11.73 -3.61 30.65
#